data_AF-A0A2P4PH59-F1
#
_entry.id   AF-A0A2P4PH59-F1
#
_cell.length_a   1.000
_cell.length_b   1.000
_cell.length_c   1.000
_cell.angle_alpha   90.00
_cell.angle_beta   90.00
_cell.angle_gamma   90.00
#
_symmetry.space_group_name_H-M   'P 1'
#
loop_
_entity.id
_entity.type
_entity.pdbx_description
1 polymer ?
#
loop_
_entity_poly.entity_id
_entity_poly.type
_entity_poly.pdbx_seq_one_letter_code
_entity_poly.pdbx_strand_id
1 'polypeptide(L)' 'EVIGDLEKVLETNDGYDVIIYAGENENVKELRAHSSILCIRSKYFCTAFSRVWANKKDGNFIFEKPNISPQIFKIILR' A
#
# COMPACT_ATOMS: atom_id res chain seq x y z
N GLU A 1 -5.20 -16.61 -17.46
CA GLU A 1 -5.20 -15.27 -18.06
C GLU A 1 -5.28 -14.19 -16.97
N VAL A 2 -6.43 -13.99 -16.32
CA VAL A 2 -6.64 -12.96 -15.27
C VAL A 2 -5.61 -12.94 -14.13
N ILE A 3 -5.17 -14.09 -13.62
CA ILE A 3 -4.20 -14.15 -12.51
C ILE A 3 -2.85 -13.53 -12.90
N GLY A 4 -2.35 -13.83 -14.10
CA GLY A 4 -1.08 -13.29 -14.57
C GLY A 4 -1.13 -11.78 -14.81
N ASP A 5 -2.30 -11.25 -15.18
CA ASP A 5 -2.49 -9.80 -15.30
C ASP A 5 -2.54 -9.13 -13.92
N LEU A 6 -3.12 -9.78 -12.91
CA LEU A 6 -3.10 -9.28 -11.53
C LEU A 6 -1.69 -9.30 -10.92
N GLU A 7 -0.89 -10.34 -11.21
CA GLU A 7 0.52 -10.40 -10.83
C GLU A 7 1.31 -9.22 -11.41
N LYS A 8 1.08 -8.88 -12.69
CA LYS A 8 1.69 -7.68 -13.30
C LYS A 8 1.26 -6.42 -12.57
N VAL A 9 -0.02 -6.25 -12.23
CA VAL A 9 -0.48 -5.07 -11.47
C VAL A 9 0.25 -4.96 -10.12
N LEU A 10 0.48 -6.07 -9.43
CA LEU A 10 1.22 -6.09 -8.16
C LEU A 10 2.72 -5.78 -8.32
N GLU A 11 3.34 -6.21 -9.41
CA GLU A 11 4.76 -5.96 -9.70
C GLU A 11 5.01 -4.56 -10.27
N THR A 12 4.04 -4.02 -11.00
CA THR A 12 4.12 -2.66 -11.56
C THR A 12 3.71 -1.63 -10.54
N ASN A 13 4.46 -0.54 -10.45
CA ASN A 13 4.03 0.66 -9.74
C ASN A 13 3.02 1.49 -10.56
N ASP A 14 2.27 0.88 -11.48
CA ASP A 14 1.31 1.58 -12.33
C ASP A 14 -0.08 1.59 -11.68
N GLY A 15 -0.78 2.72 -11.77
CA GLY A 15 -2.13 2.89 -11.21
C GLY A 15 -2.22 2.77 -9.68
N TYR A 16 -1.10 2.85 -8.97
CA TYR A 16 -1.08 2.89 -7.51
C TYR A 16 -1.86 4.10 -7.01
N ASP A 17 -2.53 3.93 -5.87
CA ASP A 17 -3.25 4.98 -5.17
C ASP A 17 -2.92 5.02 -3.68
N VAL A 18 -1.96 4.20 -3.22
CA VAL A 18 -1.45 4.17 -1.84
C VAL A 18 0.07 4.36 -1.85
N ILE A 19 0.54 5.25 -0.98
CA ILE A 19 1.95 5.43 -0.65
C ILE A 19 2.15 5.07 0.82
N ILE A 20 3.00 4.10 1.09
CA ILE A 20 3.34 3.64 2.43
C ILE A 20 4.74 4.13 2.78
N TYR A 21 4.87 4.85 3.89
CA TYR A 21 6.17 5.20 4.49
C TYR A 21 6.41 4.29 5.69
N ALA A 22 7.33 3.34 5.56
CA ALA A 22 7.64 2.33 6.57
C ALA A 22 9.07 2.49 7.09
N GLY A 23 9.29 2.22 8.38
CA GLY A 23 10.59 2.35 9.05
C GLY A 23 10.79 3.72 9.69
N GLU A 24 11.89 3.87 10.43
CA GLU A 24 12.20 5.09 11.20
C GLU A 24 13.52 5.72 10.78
N ASN A 25 13.60 7.05 10.92
CA ASN A 25 14.79 7.85 10.64
C ASN A 25 15.33 7.59 9.21
N GLU A 26 16.61 7.26 9.10
CA GLU A 26 17.30 6.95 7.84
C GLU A 26 16.85 5.63 7.18
N ASN A 27 16.08 4.79 7.89
CA ASN A 27 15.58 3.52 7.37
C ASN A 27 14.16 3.62 6.78
N VAL A 28 13.59 4.83 6.72
CA VAL A 28 12.28 5.05 6.09
C VAL A 28 12.35 4.66 4.60
N LYS A 29 11.40 3.85 4.15
CA LYS A 29 11.22 3.53 2.72
C LYS A 29 9.81 3.84 2.27
N GLU A 30 9.73 4.43 1.08
CA GLU A 30 8.51 4.56 0.32
C GLU A 30 8.19 3.24 -0.39
N LEU A 31 6.96 2.76 -0.24
CA LEU A 31 6.41 1.62 -0.95
C LEU A 31 5.08 2.03 -1.59
N ARG A 32 4.78 1.50 -2.77
CA ARG A 32 3.55 1.80 -3.52
C ARG A 32 2.66 0.57 -3.56
N ALA A 33 1.36 0.79 -3.52
CA ALA A 33 0.37 -0.27 -3.52
C ALA A 33 -1.00 0.21 -4.03
N HIS A 34 -1.91 -0.75 -4.22
CA HIS A 34 -3.28 -0.51 -4.66
C HIS A 34 -4.26 -0.77 -3.52
N SER A 35 -5.03 0.25 -3.16
CA SER A 35 -6.00 0.21 -2.06
C SER A 35 -7.07 -0.87 -2.26
N SER A 36 -7.47 -1.11 -3.51
CA SER A 36 -8.44 -2.14 -3.89
C SER A 36 -7.96 -3.54 -3.52
N ILE A 37 -6.71 -3.86 -3.86
CA ILE A 37 -6.10 -5.16 -3.55
C ILE A 37 -5.93 -5.31 -2.04
N LEU A 38 -5.44 -4.27 -1.36
CA LEU A 38 -5.26 -4.30 0.09
C LEU A 38 -6.60 -4.44 0.84
N CYS A 39 -7.66 -3.77 0.37
CA CYS A 39 -9.01 -3.90 0.93
C CYS A 39 -9.54 -5.33 0.78
N ILE A 40 -9.37 -5.97 -0.38
CA ILE A 40 -9.79 -7.36 -0.62
C ILE A 40 -9.05 -8.32 0.33
N ARG A 41 -7.74 -8.10 0.54
CA ARG A 41 -6.90 -8.98 1.38
C ARG A 41 -7.09 -8.74 2.88
N SER A 42 -7.58 -7.59 3.31
CA SER A 42 -7.72 -7.27 4.72
C SER A 42 -8.76 -6.20 5.01
N LYS A 43 -9.69 -6.52 5.93
CA LYS A 43 -10.67 -5.55 6.44
C LYS A 43 -10.01 -4.35 7.14
N TYR A 44 -8.83 -4.56 7.74
CA TYR A 44 -8.04 -3.48 8.34
C TYR A 44 -7.66 -2.45 7.28
N PHE A 45 -7.05 -2.89 6.17
CA PHE A 45 -6.67 -2.00 5.08
C PHE A 45 -7.89 -1.43 4.36
N CYS A 46 -8.97 -2.21 4.22
CA CYS A 46 -10.19 -1.69 3.61
C CYS A 46 -10.76 -0.51 4.42
N THR A 47 -10.72 -0.60 5.75
CA THR A 47 -11.11 0.50 6.63
C THR A 47 -10.12 1.66 6.52
N ALA A 48 -8.81 1.37 6.58
CA ALA A 48 -7.74 2.36 6.56
C ALA A 48 -7.70 3.18 5.26
N PHE A 49 -8.09 2.60 4.13
CA PHE A 49 -8.15 3.27 2.82
C PHE A 49 -9.56 3.63 2.36
N SER A 50 -10.53 3.58 3.27
CA SER A 50 -11.87 4.07 2.95
C SER A 50 -11.86 5.60 2.83
N ARG A 51 -12.59 6.14 1.84
CA ARG A 51 -12.66 7.59 1.56
C ARG A 51 -13.18 8.42 2.72
N VAL A 52 -13.83 7.79 3.70
CA VAL A 52 -14.41 8.46 4.88
C VAL A 52 -13.33 8.81 5.92
N TRP A 53 -12.24 8.04 5.98
CA TRP A 53 -11.27 8.12 7.07
C TRP A 53 -9.85 8.50 6.64
N ALA A 54 -9.54 8.39 5.35
CA ALA A 54 -8.17 8.48 4.89
C ALA A 54 -7.81 9.87 4.33
N ASN A 55 -6.73 10.45 4.85
CA ASN A 55 -6.10 11.63 4.27
C ASN A 55 -5.46 11.26 2.94
N LYS A 56 -5.89 11.93 1.86
CA LYS A 56 -5.24 11.86 0.56
C LYS A 56 -4.33 13.06 0.36
N LYS A 57 -3.13 12.82 -0.13
CA LYS A 57 -2.21 13.84 -0.62
C LYS A 57 -1.98 13.62 -2.10
N ASP A 58 -2.20 14.65 -2.90
CA ASP A 58 -2.04 14.60 -4.36
C ASP A 58 -2.81 13.43 -5.03
N GLY A 59 -3.98 13.08 -4.48
CA GLY A 59 -4.83 11.99 -4.97
C GLY A 59 -4.54 10.60 -4.38
N ASN A 60 -3.41 10.44 -3.68
CA ASN A 60 -2.96 9.17 -3.10
C ASN A 60 -3.23 9.08 -1.60
N PHE A 61 -3.58 7.89 -1.11
CA PHE A 61 -3.63 7.60 0.31
C PHE A 61 -2.22 7.57 0.89
N ILE A 62 -1.98 8.30 1.97
CA ILE A 62 -0.70 8.28 2.68
C ILE A 62 -0.82 7.39 3.92
N PHE A 63 0.05 6.39 4.03
CA PHE A 63 0.05 5.43 5.13
C PHE A 63 1.41 5.36 5.81
N GLU A 64 1.53 6.07 6.93
CA GLU A 64 2.77 6.14 7.69
C GLU A 64 2.78 5.08 8.80
N LYS A 65 3.81 4.24 8.78
CA LYS A 65 4.05 3.18 9.77
C LYS A 65 5.52 3.16 10.17
N PRO A 66 5.96 4.17 10.95
CA PRO A 66 7.35 4.26 11.39
C PRO A 66 7.81 2.98 12.12
N ASN A 67 6.96 2.45 12.99
CA ASN A 67 7.25 1.27 13.81
C ASN A 67 7.30 -0.08 13.05
N ILE A 68 7.11 -0.10 11.73
CA ILE A 68 7.07 -1.35 10.95
C ILE A 68 8.20 -1.33 9.91
N SER A 69 9.02 -2.38 9.91
CA SER A 69 10.10 -2.53 8.94
C SER A 69 9.56 -2.55 7.49
N PRO A 70 10.21 -1.87 6.53
CA PRO A 70 9.87 -1.96 5.12
C PRO A 70 9.81 -3.39 4.58
N GLN A 71 10.61 -4.30 5.13
CA GLN A 71 10.63 -5.71 4.69
C GLN A 71 9.34 -6.43 5.04
N ILE A 72 8.71 -6.10 6.16
CA ILE A 72 7.40 -6.66 6.55
C ILE A 72 6.34 -6.24 5.53
N PHE A 73 6.35 -4.98 5.11
CA PHE A 73 5.41 -4.54 4.07
C PHE A 73 5.66 -5.22 2.73
N LYS A 74 6.91 -5.45 2.32
CA LYS A 74 7.19 -6.23 1.10
C LYS A 74 6.59 -7.64 1.13
N ILE A 75 6.53 -8.26 2.32
CA ILE A 75 5.88 -9.57 2.50
C ILE A 75 4.35 -9.42 2.42
N ILE A 76 3.77 -8.39 3.05
CA ILE A 76 2.31 -8.15 3.04
C ILE A 76 1.80 -7.80 1.63
N LEU A 77 2.59 -7.05 0.86
CA LEU A 77 2.23 -6.55 -0.47
C LEU A 77 2.38 -7.60 -1.58
N ARG A 78 3.03 -8.74 -1.31
CA ARG A 78 3.14 -9.89 -2.22
C ARG A 78 1.99 -10.86 -1.97
#